data_AF-A0A971EYD1-F1
#
_entry.id   AF-A0A971EYD1-F1
#
_cell.length_a   1.000
_cell.length_b   1.000
_cell.length_c   1.000
_cell.angle_alpha   90.00
_cell.angle_beta   90.00
_cell.angle_gamma   90.00
#
_symmetry.space_group_name_H-M   'P 1'
#
loop_
_entity.id
_entity.type
_entity.pdbx_description
1 polymer ?
#
loop_
_entity_poly.entity_id
_entity_poly.type
_entity_poly.pdbx_seq_one_letter_code
_entity_poly.pdbx_strand_id
1 'polypeptide(L)' 'MDAFFPLNKNVKKKNISSLIIAILLYVVLSIVVGLLQKLLGAIPVVNWVMGIVGYLVWLYSVVGVILAIVKFIK' A
#
# COMPACT_ATOMS: atom_id res chain seq x y z
N MET A 1 14.01 1.00 -8.51
CA MET A 1 13.05 0.99 -7.38
C MET A 1 11.70 1.61 -7.75
N ASP A 2 11.66 2.53 -8.72
CA ASP A 2 10.43 3.21 -9.17
C ASP A 2 9.41 2.33 -9.92
N ALA A 3 9.78 1.12 -10.33
CA ALA A 3 8.88 0.17 -10.99
C ALA A 3 8.01 -0.62 -10.00
N PHE A 4 8.52 -0.89 -8.79
CA PHE A 4 7.81 -1.66 -7.77
C PHE A 4 6.94 -0.78 -6.86
N PHE A 5 7.27 0.51 -6.72
CA PHE A 5 6.53 1.47 -5.91
C PHE A 5 6.33 2.79 -6.68
N PRO A 6 5.52 2.80 -7.76
CA PRO A 6 5.32 3.97 -8.61
C PRO A 6 4.76 5.17 -7.84
N LEU A 7 4.07 4.91 -6.71
CA LEU A 7 3.54 5.92 -5.80
C LEU A 7 4.62 6.75 -5.09
N ASN A 8 5.79 6.16 -4.84
CA ASN A 8 6.92 6.87 -4.24
C ASN A 8 7.74 7.68 -5.26
N LYS A 9 7.45 7.54 -6.57
CA LYS A 9 8.17 8.25 -7.64
C LYS A 9 7.99 9.77 -7.55
N ASN A 10 6.84 10.24 -7.05
CA ASN A 10 6.51 11.65 -6.91
C ASN A 10 6.88 12.27 -5.55
N VAL A 11 7.47 11.51 -4.62
CA VAL A 11 7.93 12.05 -3.34
C VAL A 11 9.17 12.91 -3.58
N LYS A 12 8.98 14.24 -3.57
CA LYS A 12 10.06 15.23 -3.60
C LYS A 12 10.57 15.49 -2.19
N LYS A 13 11.90 15.57 -2.03
CA LYS A 13 12.57 15.94 -0.78
C LYS A 13 11.94 17.20 -0.16
N LYS A 14 11.77 17.19 1.16
CA LYS A 14 11.35 18.34 1.99
C LYS A 14 9.90 18.82 1.77
N ASN A 15 9.09 18.10 1.00
CA ASN A 15 7.69 18.44 0.74
C ASN A 15 6.76 17.46 1.49
N ILE A 16 6.26 17.88 2.65
CA ILE A 16 5.42 17.07 3.55
C ILE A 16 4.15 16.60 2.83
N SER A 17 3.58 17.46 1.97
CA SER A 17 2.40 17.12 1.16
C SER A 17 2.63 15.91 0.25
N SER A 18 3.83 15.76 -0.33
CA SER A 18 4.13 14.61 -1.19
C SER A 18 4.27 13.30 -0.40
N LEU A 19 4.73 13.37 0.85
CA LEU A 19 4.77 12.22 1.76
C LEU A 19 3.36 11.79 2.17
N ILE A 20 2.50 12.75 2.53
CA ILE A 20 1.10 12.51 2.91
C ILE A 20 0.33 11.85 1.75
N ILE A 21 0.53 12.32 0.51
CA ILE A 21 -0.12 11.74 -0.69
C ILE A 21 0.31 10.29 -0.92
N ALA A 22 1.60 9.98 -0.76
CA ALA A 22 2.09 8.61 -0.91
C ALA A 22 1.47 7.68 0.14
N ILE A 23 1.45 8.09 1.41
CA ILE A 23 0.82 7.33 2.51
C ILE A 23 -0.68 7.15 2.25
N LEU A 24 -1.39 8.21 1.84
CA LEU A 24 -2.81 8.14 1.49
C LEU A 24 -3.07 7.11 0.39
N LEU A 25 -2.23 7.03 -0.64
CA LEU A 25 -2.41 6.06 -1.72
C LEU A 25 -2.21 4.61 -1.25
N TYR A 26 -1.26 4.34 -0.35
CA TYR A 26 -1.14 3.01 0.27
C TYR A 26 -2.33 2.68 1.17
N VAL A 27 -2.84 3.66 1.93
CA VAL A 27 -4.02 3.49 2.78
C VAL A 27 -5.26 3.19 1.92
N VAL A 28 -5.46 3.92 0.83
CA VAL A 28 -6.57 3.68 -0.12
C VAL A 28 -6.47 2.30 -0.74
N LEU A 29 -5.27 1.87 -1.16
CA LEU A 29 -5.05 0.50 -1.66
C LEU A 29 -5.43 -0.57 -0.62
N SER A 30 -4.99 -0.41 0.62
CA SER A 30 -5.35 -1.35 1.70
C SER A 30 -6.85 -1.38 1.97
N ILE A 31 -7.55 -0.24 1.90
CA ILE A 31 -9.01 -0.18 2.05
C ILE A 31 -9.72 -0.89 0.89
N VAL A 32 -9.30 -0.65 -0.35
CA VAL A 32 -9.89 -1.29 -1.54
C VAL A 32 -9.72 -2.81 -1.48
N VAL A 33 -8.53 -3.29 -1.12
CA VAL A 33 -8.26 -4.72 -0.97
C VAL A 33 -9.09 -5.31 0.18
N GLY A 34 -9.21 -4.62 1.31
CA GLY A 34 -10.05 -5.05 2.43
C GLY A 34 -11.55 -5.12 2.09
N LEU A 35 -12.04 -4.17 1.30
CA LEU A 35 -13.42 -4.18 0.79
C LEU A 35 -13.66 -5.35 -0.17
N LEU A 36 -12.73 -5.60 -1.10
CA LEU A 36 -12.77 -6.78 -1.97
C LEU A 36 -12.76 -8.07 -1.16
N GLN A 37 -11.92 -8.16 -0.12
CA GLN A 37 -11.90 -9.28 0.80
C GLN A 37 -13.27 -9.54 1.44
N LYS A 38 -13.92 -8.48 1.94
CA LYS A 38 -15.20 -8.57 2.61
C LYS A 38 -16.34 -8.92 1.65
N LEU A 39 -16.27 -8.43 0.41
CA LEU A 39 -17.27 -8.70 -0.63
C LEU A 39 -17.16 -10.14 -1.17
N LEU A 40 -15.93 -10.61 -1.40
CA LEU A 40 -15.65 -11.94 -1.95
C LEU A 40 -15.50 -13.04 -0.89
N GLY A 41 -15.44 -12.67 0.40
CA GLY A 41 -15.28 -13.58 1.54
C GLY A 41 -16.46 -14.52 1.80
N ALA A 42 -17.56 -14.37 1.06
CA ALA A 42 -18.68 -15.32 1.07
C ALA A 42 -18.28 -16.71 0.54
N ILE A 43 -17.17 -16.82 -0.20
CA ILE A 43 -16.66 -18.08 -0.75
C ILE A 43 -15.43 -18.53 0.06
N PRO A 44 -15.44 -19.70 0.74
CA PRO A 44 -14.37 -20.11 1.65
C PRO A 44 -13.00 -20.26 0.98
N VAL A 45 -12.95 -20.72 -0.27
CA VAL A 45 -11.71 -20.81 -1.07
C VAL A 45 -11.15 -19.40 -1.34
N VAL A 46 -12.02 -18.46 -1.68
CA VAL A 46 -11.61 -17.08 -1.98
C VAL A 46 -11.12 -16.39 -0.72
N ASN A 47 -11.72 -16.66 0.45
CA ASN A 47 -11.26 -16.14 1.73
C ASN A 47 -9.82 -16.55 2.06
N TRP A 48 -9.43 -17.79 1.74
CA TRP A 48 -8.08 -18.29 1.98
C TRP A 48 -7.04 -17.61 1.07
N VAL A 49 -7.34 -17.53 -0.23
CA VAL A 49 -6.49 -16.82 -1.22
C VAL A 49 -6.39 -15.34 -0.87
N MET A 50 -7.52 -14.73 -0.53
CA MET A 50 -7.57 -13.34 -0.13
C MET A 50 -6.80 -13.07 1.16
N GLY A 51 -6.75 -14.01 2.12
CA GLY A 51 -5.91 -13.90 3.31
C GLY A 51 -4.42 -13.76 2.97
N ILE A 52 -3.95 -14.58 2.02
CA ILE A 52 -2.57 -14.51 1.51
C ILE A 52 -2.32 -13.18 0.79
N VAL A 53 -3.24 -12.76 -0.09
CA VAL A 53 -3.17 -11.47 -0.78
C VAL A 53 -3.17 -10.31 0.22
N GLY A 54 -3.99 -10.36 1.26
CA GLY A 54 -4.05 -9.34 2.31
C GLY A 54 -2.73 -9.23 3.06
N TYR A 55 -2.08 -10.36 3.38
CA TYR A 55 -0.76 -10.37 3.99
C TYR A 55 0.32 -9.77 3.09
N LEU A 56 0.32 -10.12 1.79
CA LEU A 56 1.20 -9.54 0.77
C LEU A 56 1.01 -8.02 0.63
N VAL A 57 -0.25 -7.57 0.58
CA VAL A 57 -0.60 -6.15 0.49
C VAL A 57 -0.19 -5.41 1.76
N TRP A 58 -0.37 -6.02 2.94
CA TRP A 58 0.08 -5.43 4.20
C TRP A 58 1.60 -5.23 4.19
N LEU A 59 2.36 -6.28 3.83
CA LEU A 59 3.82 -6.20 3.73
C LEU A 59 4.25 -5.12 2.72
N TYR A 60 3.59 -5.07 1.56
CA TYR A 60 3.84 -4.06 0.53
C TYR A 60 3.55 -2.64 1.03
N SER A 61 2.43 -2.41 1.70
CA SER A 61 2.07 -1.10 2.26
C SER A 61 3.08 -0.66 3.33
N VAL A 62 3.49 -1.56 4.23
CA VAL A 62 4.50 -1.26 5.27
C VAL A 62 5.82 -0.86 4.64
N VAL A 63 6.32 -1.65 3.68
CA VAL A 63 7.58 -1.37 2.97
C VAL A 63 7.47 -0.06 2.17
N GLY A 64 6.34 0.18 1.51
CA GLY A 64 6.08 1.40 0.75
C GLY A 64 6.09 2.67 1.61
N VAL A 65 5.50 2.61 2.81
CA VAL A 65 5.52 3.71 3.80
C VAL A 65 6.93 3.95 4.32
N ILE A 66 7.67 2.90 4.67
CA ILE A 66 9.07 3.01 5.14
C ILE A 66 9.94 3.68 4.06
N LEU A 67 9.83 3.23 2.80
CA LEU A 67 10.54 3.84 1.65
C LEU A 67 10.14 5.30 1.42
N ALA A 68 8.87 5.66 1.61
CA ALA A 68 8.41 7.03 1.48
C ALA A 68 9.04 7.93 2.55
N ILE A 69 9.11 7.46 3.80
CA ILE A 69 9.76 8.15 4.92
C ILE A 69 11.27 8.30 4.65
N VAL A 70 11.94 7.23 4.24
CA VAL A 70 13.38 7.26 3.90
C VAL A 70 13.66 8.25 2.77
N LYS A 71 12.82 8.30 1.72
CA LYS A 71 12.96 9.24 0.58
C LYS A 71 12.60 10.69 0.95
N PHE A 72 11.84 10.90 2.01
CA PHE A 72 11.56 12.22 2.55
C PHE A 72 12.70 12.76 3.40
N ILE A 73 13.33 11.89 4.21
CA ILE A 73 14.46 12.23 5.08
C ILE A 73 15.77 12.36 4.29
N LYS A 74 16.06 11.39 3.42
CA LYS A 74 17.33 11.27 2.70
C LYS A 74 17.31 11.96 1.37
#